data_AF-A0A0K8MCA0-F1
#
_entry.id   AF-A0A0K8MCA0-F1
#
_cell.length_a   1.000
_cell.length_b   1.000
_cell.length_c   1.000
_cell.angle_alpha   90.00
_cell.angle_beta   90.00
_cell.angle_gamma   90.00
#
_symmetry.space_group_name_H-M   'P 1'
#
loop_
_entity.id
_entity.type
_entity.pdbx_description
1 polymer ?
#
loop_
_entity_poly.entity_id
_entity_poly.type
_entity_poly.pdbx_seq_one_letter_code
_entity_poly.pdbx_strand_id
1 'polypeptide(L)'
;MTLIPSTRQILSIRRNWEEDDPDVRRIEYFVQYTLFPGFGLYGLGYAQLLGSNVHALTSILRQLIDKGILSNFPGGLRASGLKIPQNDKLIGPGEFVEVNTAGFRSLKDSIIPLPYGEPSVVLKDLYEMLRRQTQELSSAVELNVSDQGGNTPVGTMMAQVDVAHRLQSSILKSLKQALSQELGILYRLFGQCLPDTPYPFAVVGGQHQVMRADFNQSLVLAPTGNGLLSTSTQRIAHVQELLKLSSQAPQLFDLKAVYKRACKTLQIENIEEIMPPQQEALPLDPVTENMNAVQGKPLTVAIWQDHEAHLAVHGQFAQENPDTAPTLQAHMATHRAYAYQLQMQQALGYALPVLEEEQNPQIQNQIAMGAAEITGQQQATQNQSQPQPVDPNAVLMADIKAKEEGNQLKFAEAQLKAQTEAFKAQLQFEMQKHKLEVEQLLADQKNAVQLQIESMKHASMGQTPVDHSDNDQREDVPLLTPNEGEEVYGQ
;
A
#
# COMPACT_ATOMS: atom_id res chain seq x y z
N MET A 1 37.34 22.15 -21.43
CA MET A 1 38.07 23.11 -22.28
C MET A 1 37.12 24.24 -22.60
N THR A 2 37.48 25.47 -22.24
CA THR A 2 36.67 26.66 -22.53
C THR A 2 37.24 27.37 -23.75
N LEU A 3 36.41 27.51 -24.79
CA LEU A 3 36.74 28.14 -26.06
C LEU A 3 36.03 29.49 -26.19
N ILE A 4 36.74 30.50 -26.69
CA ILE A 4 36.10 31.74 -27.12
C ILE A 4 35.49 31.50 -28.52
N PRO A 5 34.16 31.59 -28.70
CA PRO A 5 33.52 31.21 -29.97
C PRO A 5 34.00 32.02 -31.18
N SER A 6 34.32 33.30 -30.97
CA SER A 6 34.73 34.23 -32.03
C SER A 6 36.17 34.05 -32.47
N THR A 7 37.11 33.81 -31.55
CA THR A 7 38.55 33.74 -31.87
C THR A 7 39.07 32.31 -31.97
N ARG A 8 38.28 31.31 -31.57
CA ARG A 8 38.69 29.91 -31.41
C ARG A 8 39.93 29.72 -30.53
N GLN A 9 40.29 30.73 -29.74
CA GLN A 9 41.38 30.63 -28.77
C GLN A 9 40.93 29.87 -27.54
N ILE A 10 41.83 29.02 -27.03
CA ILE A 10 41.62 28.21 -25.84
C ILE A 10 41.91 29.09 -24.62
N LEU A 11 40.89 29.33 -23.79
CA LEU A 11 41.02 30.14 -22.58
C LEU A 11 41.61 29.32 -21.42
N SER A 12 41.07 28.12 -21.21
CA SER A 12 41.58 27.20 -20.18
C SER A 12 41.18 25.75 -20.45
N ILE A 13 42.06 24.83 -20.06
CA ILE A 13 41.79 23.40 -20.00
C ILE A 13 41.84 23.03 -18.52
N ARG A 14 40.75 22.47 -18.01
CA ARG A 14 40.63 21.98 -16.63
C ARG A 14 40.27 20.50 -16.68
N ARG A 15 40.85 19.72 -15.75
CA ARG A 15 40.48 18.32 -15.53
C ARG A 15 39.08 18.28 -14.91
N ASN A 16 38.29 17.27 -15.27
CA ASN A 16 36.93 17.06 -14.74
C ASN A 16 36.77 15.65 -14.16
N TRP A 17 37.83 15.15 -13.54
CA TRP A 17 37.97 13.87 -12.84
C TRP A 17 39.00 14.05 -11.72
N GLU A 18 38.94 13.20 -10.70
CA GLU A 18 39.92 13.20 -9.61
C GLU A 18 41.21 12.52 -10.06
N GLU A 19 42.37 13.00 -9.61
CA GLU A 19 43.68 12.49 -10.07
C GLU A 19 43.96 11.05 -9.58
N ASP A 20 43.33 10.67 -8.46
CA ASP A 20 43.44 9.36 -7.83
C ASP A 20 42.36 8.36 -8.27
N ASP A 21 41.44 8.75 -9.17
CA ASP A 21 40.36 7.87 -9.67
C ASP A 21 40.85 6.98 -10.84
N PRO A 22 40.95 5.65 -10.66
CA PRO A 22 41.39 4.73 -11.70
C PRO A 22 40.42 4.65 -12.90
N ASP A 23 39.13 4.94 -12.69
CA ASP A 23 38.10 4.87 -13.72
C ASP A 23 37.93 6.20 -14.49
N VAL A 24 38.63 7.26 -14.06
CA VAL A 24 38.60 8.61 -14.66
C VAL A 24 37.15 9.10 -14.85
N ARG A 25 36.32 8.91 -13.81
CA ARG A 25 34.90 9.24 -13.91
C ARG A 25 34.70 10.75 -13.95
N ARG A 26 33.77 11.17 -14.81
CA ARG A 26 33.41 12.57 -14.93
C ARG A 26 32.79 13.07 -13.62
N ILE A 27 33.32 14.16 -13.06
CA ILE A 27 32.72 14.85 -11.93
C ILE A 27 31.50 15.64 -12.42
N GLU A 28 30.35 15.33 -11.85
CA GLU A 28 29.11 16.08 -12.04
C GLU A 28 28.98 17.14 -10.94
N TYR A 29 28.73 18.39 -11.36
CA TYR A 29 28.51 19.55 -10.47
C TYR A 29 27.06 20.07 -10.50
N PHE A 30 26.25 19.56 -11.43
CA PHE A 30 24.88 19.97 -11.63
C PHE A 30 23.98 18.74 -11.58
N VAL A 31 22.85 18.90 -10.91
CA VAL A 31 21.82 17.86 -10.84
C VAL A 31 20.56 18.42 -11.48
N GLN A 32 19.93 17.59 -12.30
CA GLN A 32 18.70 17.98 -12.97
C GLN A 32 17.49 17.35 -12.28
N TYR A 33 16.68 18.21 -11.66
CA TYR A 33 15.38 17.81 -11.15
C TYR A 33 14.39 17.64 -12.29
N THR A 34 14.01 16.38 -12.53
CA THR A 34 13.22 16.01 -13.69
C THR A 34 11.95 15.27 -13.27
N LEU A 35 10.80 15.70 -13.81
CA LEU A 35 9.51 15.03 -13.60
C LEU A 35 9.47 13.68 -14.34
N PHE A 36 9.75 13.69 -15.65
CA PHE A 36 9.95 12.47 -16.45
C PHE A 36 11.26 12.51 -17.24
N PRO A 37 12.02 11.40 -17.27
CA PRO A 37 13.21 11.32 -18.11
C PRO A 37 12.81 11.53 -19.58
N GLY A 38 13.41 12.53 -20.21
CA GLY A 38 13.25 12.79 -21.64
C GLY A 38 14.22 11.97 -22.47
N PHE A 39 14.07 11.99 -23.79
CA PHE A 39 15.01 11.36 -24.71
C PHE A 39 16.32 12.15 -24.90
N GLY A 40 16.40 13.37 -24.37
CA GLY A 40 17.55 14.25 -24.48
C GLY A 40 18.12 14.67 -23.13
N LEU A 41 18.95 15.71 -23.14
CA LEU A 41 19.54 16.28 -21.92
C LEU A 41 18.45 16.77 -20.94
N TYR A 42 17.45 17.48 -21.47
CA TYR A 42 16.33 17.96 -20.68
C TYR A 42 15.23 16.90 -20.55
N GLY A 43 14.61 16.82 -19.38
CA GLY A 43 13.42 16.02 -19.20
C GLY A 43 12.13 16.78 -19.42
N LEU A 44 11.02 16.05 -19.34
CA LEU A 44 9.67 16.56 -19.59
C LEU A 44 9.06 17.04 -18.28
N GLY A 45 8.51 18.25 -18.26
CA GLY A 45 7.72 18.79 -17.17
C GLY A 45 6.21 18.74 -17.45
N TYR A 46 5.41 19.16 -16.46
CA TYR A 46 3.94 19.19 -16.59
C TYR A 46 3.46 20.10 -17.73
N ALA A 47 4.11 21.24 -17.94
CA ALA A 47 3.73 22.18 -18.99
C ALA A 47 3.86 21.56 -20.39
N GLN A 48 4.91 20.76 -20.63
CA GLN A 48 5.09 20.06 -21.90
C GLN A 48 4.04 18.95 -22.10
N LEU A 49 3.63 18.27 -21.02
CA LEU A 49 2.64 17.21 -21.10
C LEU A 49 1.21 17.73 -21.29
N LEU A 50 0.85 18.83 -20.61
CA LEU A 50 -0.50 19.39 -20.66
C LEU A 50 -0.69 20.42 -21.77
N GLY A 51 0.40 21.01 -22.29
CA GLY A 51 0.36 22.16 -23.18
C GLY A 51 -0.50 21.97 -24.43
N SER A 52 -0.36 20.84 -25.13
CA SER A 52 -1.14 20.55 -26.34
C SER A 52 -2.64 20.51 -26.05
N ASN A 53 -3.04 19.86 -24.96
CA ASN A 53 -4.44 19.74 -24.58
C ASN A 53 -5.00 21.09 -24.12
N VAL A 54 -4.23 21.88 -23.37
CA VAL A 54 -4.64 23.22 -22.94
C VAL A 54 -4.85 24.14 -24.14
N HIS A 55 -4.00 24.08 -25.16
CA HIS A 55 -4.19 24.82 -26.42
C HIS A 55 -5.47 24.40 -27.15
N ALA A 56 -5.74 23.10 -27.27
CA ALA A 56 -6.95 22.58 -27.89
C ALA A 56 -8.22 23.00 -27.11
N LEU A 57 -8.21 22.84 -25.78
CA LEU A 57 -9.30 23.26 -24.90
C LEU A 57 -9.60 24.76 -25.03
N THR A 58 -8.56 25.58 -25.04
CA THR A 58 -8.72 27.04 -25.21
C THR A 58 -9.29 27.38 -26.59
N SER A 59 -8.85 26.71 -27.64
CA SER A 59 -9.37 26.91 -29.00
C SER A 59 -10.86 26.54 -29.10
N ILE A 60 -11.22 25.37 -28.56
CA ILE A 60 -12.61 24.90 -28.57
C ILE A 60 -13.50 25.86 -27.76
N LEU A 61 -13.05 26.25 -26.56
CA LEU A 61 -13.80 27.17 -25.71
C LEU A 61 -14.06 28.51 -26.41
N ARG A 62 -13.05 29.07 -27.09
CA ARG A 62 -13.22 30.30 -27.90
C ARG A 62 -14.25 30.10 -29.00
N GLN A 63 -14.16 29.01 -29.77
CA GLN A 63 -15.14 28.73 -30.84
C GLN A 63 -16.57 28.59 -30.32
N LEU A 64 -16.76 27.95 -29.15
CA LEU A 64 -18.08 27.83 -28.51
C LEU A 64 -18.62 29.19 -28.08
N ILE A 65 -17.79 30.03 -27.46
CA ILE A 65 -18.16 31.38 -27.03
C ILE A 65 -18.49 32.25 -28.25
N ASP A 66 -17.63 32.24 -29.27
CA ASP A 66 -17.81 33.03 -30.50
C ASP A 66 -19.10 32.63 -31.23
N LYS A 67 -19.39 31.32 -31.35
CA LYS A 67 -20.68 30.86 -31.88
C LYS A 67 -21.86 31.31 -31.03
N GLY A 68 -21.73 31.29 -29.70
CA GLY A 68 -22.76 31.79 -28.79
C GLY A 68 -23.05 33.28 -29.00
N ILE A 69 -22.00 34.09 -29.14
CA ILE A 69 -22.13 35.53 -29.42
C ILE A 69 -22.80 35.76 -30.78
N LEU A 70 -22.34 35.08 -31.85
CA LEU A 70 -22.87 35.24 -33.20
C LEU A 70 -24.33 34.74 -33.35
N SER A 71 -24.71 33.72 -32.59
CA SER A 71 -26.09 33.23 -32.54
C SER A 71 -27.02 34.22 -31.81
N ASN A 72 -26.54 34.87 -30.74
CA ASN A 72 -27.31 35.85 -29.98
C ASN A 72 -27.40 37.21 -30.68
N PHE A 73 -26.36 37.58 -31.43
CA PHE A 73 -26.27 38.85 -32.17
C PHE A 73 -25.97 38.56 -33.65
N PRO A 74 -26.94 38.04 -34.41
CA PRO A 74 -26.72 37.68 -35.81
C PRO A 74 -26.50 38.93 -36.66
N GLY A 75 -25.33 39.01 -37.30
CA GLY A 75 -25.08 39.92 -38.40
C GLY A 75 -25.80 39.48 -39.68
N GLY A 76 -25.96 40.37 -40.65
CA GLY A 76 -26.65 40.06 -41.91
C GLY A 76 -26.25 40.98 -43.05
N LEU A 77 -26.65 40.58 -44.25
CA LEU A 77 -26.52 41.39 -45.46
C LEU A 77 -27.80 42.22 -45.66
N ARG A 78 -27.62 43.48 -46.03
CA ARG A 78 -28.71 44.44 -46.26
C ARG A 78 -28.73 44.86 -47.72
N ALA A 79 -29.91 44.85 -48.34
CA ALA A 79 -30.06 45.32 -49.71
C ALA A 79 -29.73 46.82 -49.83
N SER A 80 -28.96 47.20 -50.86
CA SER A 80 -28.48 48.57 -51.08
C SER A 80 -29.59 49.61 -51.26
N GLY A 81 -30.79 49.17 -51.64
CA GLY A 81 -31.99 50.01 -51.79
C GLY A 81 -32.70 50.37 -50.48
N LEU A 82 -32.36 49.72 -49.35
CA LEU A 82 -33.00 50.02 -48.06
C LEU A 82 -32.42 51.33 -47.49
N LYS A 83 -33.22 52.39 -47.41
CA LYS A 83 -32.81 53.66 -46.78
C LYS A 83 -33.43 53.76 -45.40
N ILE A 84 -32.62 53.56 -44.36
CA ILE A 84 -33.01 53.79 -42.97
C ILE A 84 -32.61 55.23 -42.65
N PRO A 85 -33.56 56.13 -42.34
CA PRO A 85 -33.25 57.49 -41.91
C PRO A 85 -32.63 57.40 -40.52
N GLN A 86 -31.30 57.55 -40.46
CA GLN A 86 -30.42 57.36 -39.29
C GLN A 86 -30.29 55.91 -38.77
N ASN A 87 -29.04 55.41 -38.80
CA ASN A 87 -28.68 54.07 -38.38
C ASN A 87 -28.67 53.86 -36.84
N ASP A 88 -28.83 54.94 -36.07
CA ASP A 88 -28.74 54.96 -34.59
C ASP A 88 -30.10 55.13 -33.90
N LYS A 89 -31.21 54.89 -34.60
CA LYS A 89 -32.55 55.03 -34.00
C LYS A 89 -32.89 53.80 -33.14
N LEU A 90 -32.86 53.96 -31.82
CA LEU A 90 -33.38 52.99 -30.86
C LEU A 90 -34.92 53.00 -30.92
N ILE A 91 -35.54 51.87 -31.29
CA ILE A 91 -37.01 51.75 -31.33
C ILE A 91 -37.50 51.49 -29.90
N GLY A 92 -38.31 52.42 -29.36
CA GLY A 92 -38.92 52.27 -28.05
C GLY A 92 -40.08 51.25 -28.04
N PRO A 93 -40.46 50.72 -26.87
CA PRO A 93 -41.62 49.82 -26.76
C PRO A 93 -42.90 50.54 -27.18
N GLY A 94 -43.58 50.02 -28.22
CA GLY A 94 -44.81 50.58 -28.77
C GLY A 94 -44.62 51.63 -29.88
N GLU A 95 -43.39 51.96 -30.25
CA GLU A 95 -43.10 52.87 -31.38
C GLU A 95 -43.03 52.10 -32.70
N PHE A 96 -43.78 52.56 -33.71
CA PHE A 96 -43.67 52.08 -35.08
C PHE A 96 -42.89 53.09 -35.90
N VAL A 97 -41.71 52.68 -36.39
CA VAL A 97 -40.85 53.52 -37.22
C VAL A 97 -41.05 53.17 -38.70
N GLU A 98 -41.31 54.18 -39.51
CA GLU A 98 -41.43 54.03 -40.96
C GLU A 98 -40.06 53.79 -41.61
N VAL A 99 -39.97 52.74 -42.44
CA VAL A 99 -38.77 52.39 -43.20
C VAL A 99 -39.10 52.31 -44.69
N ASN A 100 -38.28 52.94 -45.53
CA ASN A 100 -38.50 52.95 -46.97
C ASN A 100 -37.84 51.73 -47.64
N THR A 101 -38.66 50.73 -47.95
CA THR A 101 -38.28 49.54 -48.72
C THR A 101 -38.41 49.84 -50.21
N ALA A 102 -37.38 50.43 -50.82
CA ALA A 102 -37.39 50.87 -52.22
C ALA A 102 -37.64 49.70 -53.22
N GLY A 103 -38.91 49.39 -53.48
CA GLY A 103 -39.35 48.35 -54.42
C GLY A 103 -39.47 46.92 -53.87
N PHE A 104 -39.08 46.67 -52.61
CA PHE A 104 -39.20 45.35 -51.98
C PHE A 104 -40.55 45.18 -51.28
N ARG A 105 -41.17 43.99 -51.38
CA ARG A 105 -42.51 43.71 -50.79
C ARG A 105 -42.51 43.57 -49.28
N SER A 106 -41.37 43.29 -48.65
CA SER A 106 -41.25 43.09 -47.21
C SER A 106 -39.85 43.45 -46.71
N LEU A 107 -39.79 43.99 -45.47
CA LEU A 107 -38.52 44.31 -44.81
C LEU A 107 -37.65 43.06 -44.58
N LYS A 108 -38.27 41.90 -44.37
CA LYS A 108 -37.60 40.60 -44.22
C LYS A 108 -36.83 40.19 -45.48
N ASP A 109 -37.35 40.50 -46.67
CA ASP A 109 -36.68 40.19 -47.92
C ASP A 109 -35.48 41.11 -48.20
N SER A 110 -35.40 42.23 -47.45
CA SER A 110 -34.34 43.23 -47.60
C SER A 110 -33.14 42.98 -46.67
N ILE A 111 -33.27 42.10 -45.68
CA ILE A 111 -32.23 41.76 -44.70
C ILE A 111 -32.10 40.24 -44.62
N ILE A 112 -30.94 39.72 -45.02
CA ILE A 112 -30.62 38.30 -44.92
C ILE A 112 -29.64 38.12 -43.74
N PRO A 113 -30.07 37.56 -42.59
CA PRO A 113 -29.14 37.23 -41.53
C PRO A 113 -28.17 36.14 -42.00
N LEU A 114 -26.93 36.22 -41.54
CA LEU A 114 -25.96 35.14 -41.76
C LEU A 114 -26.41 33.92 -40.94
N PRO A 115 -26.34 32.71 -41.50
CA PRO A 115 -26.81 31.50 -40.82
C PRO A 115 -25.77 31.03 -39.79
N TYR A 116 -25.67 31.75 -38.67
CA TYR A 116 -24.92 31.31 -37.51
C TYR A 116 -25.74 30.27 -36.76
N GLY A 117 -25.25 29.03 -36.70
CA GLY A 117 -25.84 27.99 -35.87
C GLY A 117 -25.46 28.13 -34.40
N GLU A 118 -26.27 27.53 -33.53
CA GLU A 118 -25.98 27.42 -32.09
C GLU A 118 -24.62 26.74 -31.82
N PRO A 119 -24.02 26.96 -30.62
CA PRO A 119 -22.83 26.22 -30.20
C PRO A 119 -23.03 24.71 -30.34
N SER A 120 -22.06 24.03 -30.97
CA SER A 120 -22.19 22.61 -31.25
C SER A 120 -22.09 21.77 -29.96
N VAL A 121 -23.09 20.93 -29.71
CA VAL A 121 -23.10 19.97 -28.60
C VAL A 121 -21.92 18.99 -28.71
N VAL A 122 -21.63 18.49 -29.92
CA VAL A 122 -20.48 17.59 -30.16
C VAL A 122 -19.16 18.25 -29.76
N LEU A 123 -19.01 19.54 -30.04
CA LEU A 123 -17.80 20.29 -29.69
C LEU A 123 -17.69 20.53 -28.18
N LYS A 124 -18.83 20.72 -27.49
CA LYS A 124 -18.89 20.76 -26.03
C LYS A 124 -18.52 19.41 -25.41
N ASP A 125 -19.03 18.30 -25.95
CA ASP A 125 -18.71 16.96 -25.46
C ASP A 125 -17.21 16.65 -25.63
N LEU A 126 -16.64 17.03 -26.77
CA LEU A 126 -15.19 16.95 -27.01
C LEU A 126 -14.40 17.79 -25.99
N TYR A 127 -14.86 19.01 -25.70
CA TYR A 127 -14.26 19.87 -24.67
C TYR A 127 -14.29 19.22 -23.29
N GLU A 128 -15.43 18.67 -22.88
CA GLU A 128 -15.57 18.00 -21.58
C GLU A 128 -14.70 16.74 -21.49
N MET A 129 -14.66 15.93 -22.55
CA MET A 129 -13.80 14.75 -22.61
C MET A 129 -12.31 15.12 -22.51
N LEU A 130 -11.84 16.08 -23.31
CA LEU A 130 -10.45 16.54 -23.26
C LEU A 130 -10.11 17.18 -21.92
N ARG A 131 -11.05 17.91 -21.31
CA ARG A 131 -10.89 18.53 -19.99
C ARG A 131 -10.72 17.45 -18.93
N ARG A 132 -11.55 16.40 -18.96
CA ARG A 132 -11.45 15.28 -18.02
C ARG A 132 -10.11 14.55 -18.16
N GLN A 133 -9.68 14.20 -19.37
CA GLN A 133 -8.39 13.57 -19.62
C GLN A 133 -7.21 14.43 -19.15
N THR A 134 -7.28 15.75 -19.38
CA THR A 134 -6.26 16.69 -18.93
C THR A 134 -6.22 16.79 -17.40
N GLN A 135 -7.40 16.77 -16.77
CA GLN A 135 -7.52 16.75 -15.31
C GLN A 135 -6.98 15.45 -14.73
N GLU A 136 -7.31 14.28 -15.27
CA GLU A 136 -6.81 12.97 -14.80
C GLU A 136 -5.27 12.90 -14.78
N LEU A 137 -4.61 13.42 -15.84
CA LEU A 137 -3.15 13.49 -15.89
C LEU A 137 -2.56 14.42 -14.82
N SER A 138 -3.30 15.45 -14.42
CA SER A 138 -2.90 16.39 -13.35
C SER A 138 -3.28 15.90 -11.95
N SER A 139 -4.40 15.20 -11.81
CA SER A 139 -5.01 14.77 -10.55
C SER A 139 -4.60 13.36 -10.13
N ALA A 140 -3.84 12.63 -10.95
CA ALA A 140 -3.15 11.41 -10.54
C ALA A 140 -2.26 11.59 -9.28
N VAL A 141 -1.99 12.85 -8.89
CA VAL A 141 -1.27 13.21 -7.64
C VAL A 141 -2.18 13.14 -6.40
N GLU A 142 -3.50 13.26 -6.56
CA GLU A 142 -4.48 13.37 -5.48
C GLU A 142 -5.71 12.49 -5.75
N LEU A 143 -5.50 11.23 -6.15
CA LEU A 143 -6.60 10.27 -6.16
C LEU A 143 -6.99 9.97 -4.72
N ASN A 144 -8.01 10.70 -4.24
CA ASN A 144 -8.71 10.36 -3.01
C ASN A 144 -9.27 8.95 -3.21
N VAL A 145 -8.85 8.03 -2.34
CA VAL A 145 -9.47 6.71 -2.18
C VAL A 145 -10.87 6.97 -1.64
N SER A 146 -11.78 7.39 -2.52
CA SER A 146 -13.16 7.68 -2.20
C SER A 146 -13.84 6.35 -1.91
N ASP A 147 -14.07 6.10 -0.62
CA ASP A 147 -15.16 5.33 -0.02
C ASP A 147 -15.75 4.22 -0.93
N GLN A 148 -14.89 3.34 -1.44
CA GLN A 148 -15.36 2.12 -2.09
C GLN A 148 -15.93 1.26 -0.97
N GLY A 149 -17.23 1.00 -1.03
CA GLY A 149 -18.04 0.40 0.03
C GLY A 149 -17.30 -0.68 0.81
N GLY A 150 -17.49 -0.66 2.14
CA GLY A 150 -16.69 -1.35 3.17
C GLY A 150 -16.56 -2.88 3.08
N ASN A 151 -16.80 -3.48 1.93
CA ASN A 151 -16.71 -4.91 1.66
C ASN A 151 -15.65 -5.30 0.62
N THR A 152 -14.89 -4.36 0.04
CA THR A 152 -13.78 -4.73 -0.88
C THR A 152 -12.61 -5.28 -0.05
N PRO A 153 -12.07 -6.48 -0.37
CA PRO A 153 -10.91 -7.01 0.34
C PRO A 153 -9.73 -6.02 0.31
N VAL A 154 -9.06 -5.86 1.45
CA VAL A 154 -7.95 -4.89 1.62
C VAL A 154 -6.85 -5.09 0.56
N GLY A 155 -6.59 -6.34 0.17
CA GLY A 155 -5.64 -6.65 -0.91
C GLY A 155 -6.03 -6.05 -2.26
N THR A 156 -7.31 -6.12 -2.64
CA THR A 156 -7.82 -5.53 -3.89
C THR A 156 -7.83 -4.01 -3.81
N MET A 157 -8.21 -3.45 -2.66
CA MET A 157 -8.13 -2.00 -2.43
C MET A 157 -6.69 -1.50 -2.55
N MET A 158 -5.73 -2.16 -1.89
CA MET A 158 -4.31 -1.82 -1.98
C MET A 158 -3.79 -1.97 -3.42
N ALA A 159 -4.17 -3.00 -4.16
CA ALA A 159 -3.78 -3.16 -5.55
C ALA A 159 -4.29 -2.02 -6.44
N GLN A 160 -5.52 -1.56 -6.23
CA GLN A 160 -6.07 -0.41 -6.96
C GLN A 160 -5.37 0.89 -6.59
N VAL A 161 -5.10 1.09 -5.30
CA VAL A 161 -4.34 2.24 -4.77
C VAL A 161 -2.92 2.25 -5.35
N ASP A 162 -2.26 1.10 -5.45
CA ASP A 162 -0.93 0.98 -6.03
C ASP A 162 -0.94 1.33 -7.53
N VAL A 163 -1.92 0.84 -8.30
CA VAL A 163 -2.04 1.20 -9.72
C VAL A 163 -2.26 2.70 -9.89
N ALA A 164 -3.12 3.30 -9.07
CA ALA A 164 -3.38 4.74 -9.07
C ALA A 164 -2.11 5.56 -8.75
N HIS A 165 -1.31 5.14 -7.76
CA HIS A 165 -0.12 5.87 -7.33
C HIS A 165 1.18 5.51 -8.06
N ARG A 166 1.17 4.58 -9.04
CA ARG A 166 2.38 4.21 -9.80
C ARG A 166 3.08 5.41 -10.44
N LEU A 167 2.30 6.33 -11.01
CA LEU A 167 2.83 7.54 -11.66
C LEU A 167 3.53 8.44 -10.64
N GLN A 168 2.83 8.78 -9.56
CA GLN A 168 3.35 9.61 -8.47
C GLN A 168 4.59 8.99 -7.83
N SER A 169 4.56 7.69 -7.55
CA SER A 169 5.68 6.95 -6.97
C SER A 169 6.91 7.01 -7.86
N SER A 170 6.73 6.93 -9.18
CA SER A 170 7.84 7.03 -10.15
C SER A 170 8.45 8.44 -10.17
N ILE A 171 7.60 9.47 -10.12
CA ILE A 171 8.03 10.87 -10.02
C ILE A 171 8.82 11.10 -8.71
N LEU A 172 8.29 10.65 -7.58
CA LEU A 172 8.95 10.80 -6.27
C LEU A 172 10.29 10.03 -6.22
N LYS A 173 10.38 8.86 -6.84
CA LYS A 173 11.64 8.12 -6.98
C LYS A 173 12.67 8.89 -7.82
N SER A 174 12.25 9.49 -8.94
CA SER A 174 13.11 10.35 -9.76
C SER A 174 13.63 11.56 -8.97
N LEU A 175 12.74 12.26 -8.26
CA LEU A 175 13.12 13.40 -7.41
C LEU A 175 14.03 12.98 -6.26
N LYS A 176 13.77 11.84 -5.64
CA LYS A 176 14.63 11.26 -4.60
C LYS A 176 16.03 10.96 -5.13
N GLN A 177 16.13 10.40 -6.33
CA GLN A 177 17.42 10.11 -6.97
C GLN A 177 18.19 11.39 -7.25
N ALA A 178 17.53 12.42 -7.80
CA ALA A 178 18.13 13.74 -7.98
C ALA A 178 18.61 14.33 -6.64
N LEU A 179 17.77 14.31 -5.60
CA LEU A 179 18.16 14.80 -4.27
C LEU A 179 19.34 14.03 -3.69
N SER A 180 19.40 12.71 -3.88
CA SER A 180 20.55 11.89 -3.46
C SER A 180 21.84 12.31 -4.16
N GLN A 181 21.77 12.60 -5.46
CA GLN A 181 22.92 13.10 -6.23
C GLN A 181 23.34 14.50 -5.72
N GLU A 182 22.39 15.39 -5.46
CA GLU A 182 22.67 16.73 -4.96
C GLU A 182 23.35 16.69 -3.59
N LEU A 183 22.80 15.91 -2.65
CA LEU A 183 23.40 15.71 -1.34
C LEU A 183 24.80 15.09 -1.44
N GLY A 184 25.02 14.18 -2.38
CA GLY A 184 26.34 13.62 -2.66
C GLY A 184 27.35 14.67 -3.18
N ILE A 185 26.91 15.58 -4.06
CA ILE A 185 27.75 16.69 -4.54
C ILE A 185 28.08 17.64 -3.38
N LEU A 186 27.09 18.00 -2.56
CA LEU A 186 27.29 18.86 -1.39
C LEU A 186 28.26 18.23 -0.39
N TYR A 187 28.10 16.93 -0.10
CA TYR A 187 28.99 16.18 0.78
C TYR A 187 30.45 16.24 0.31
N ARG A 188 30.68 15.99 -0.99
CA ARG A 188 32.01 16.10 -1.60
C ARG A 188 32.55 17.53 -1.54
N LEU A 189 31.73 18.54 -1.85
CA LEU A 189 32.14 19.94 -1.81
C LEU A 189 32.50 20.39 -0.39
N PHE A 190 31.75 19.94 0.62
CA PHE A 190 32.09 20.20 2.02
C PHE A 190 33.43 19.56 2.39
N GLY A 191 33.70 18.32 1.98
CA GLY A 191 35.00 17.68 2.15
C GLY A 191 36.17 18.41 1.47
N GLN A 192 35.92 19.14 0.38
CA GLN A 192 36.97 19.92 -0.32
C GLN A 192 37.15 21.33 0.26
N CYS A 193 36.07 21.99 0.66
CA CYS A 193 36.08 23.41 1.02
C CYS A 193 36.22 23.67 2.51
N LEU A 194 35.79 22.76 3.40
CA LEU A 194 35.89 22.97 4.84
C LEU A 194 37.35 22.92 5.31
N PRO A 195 37.75 23.73 6.31
CA PRO A 195 39.05 23.61 6.95
C PRO A 195 39.10 22.37 7.88
N ASP A 196 40.31 21.95 8.25
CA ASP A 196 40.51 20.87 9.25
C ASP A 196 40.21 21.34 10.69
N THR A 197 39.98 22.64 10.88
CA THR A 197 39.57 23.21 12.17
C THR A 197 38.07 23.02 12.39
N PRO A 198 37.63 22.64 13.62
CA PRO A 198 36.23 22.46 13.92
C PRO A 198 35.46 23.77 13.73
N TYR A 199 34.47 23.76 12.84
CA TYR A 199 33.56 24.87 12.62
C TYR A 199 32.31 24.70 13.49
N PRO A 200 32.07 25.58 14.49
CA PRO A 200 30.91 25.48 15.36
C PRO A 200 29.64 25.99 14.67
N PHE A 201 28.54 25.25 14.79
CA PHE A 201 27.22 25.66 14.32
C PHE A 201 26.14 25.31 15.35
N ALA A 202 25.10 26.15 15.44
CA ALA A 202 24.02 25.98 16.39
C ALA A 202 22.91 25.12 15.78
N VAL A 203 22.44 24.12 16.53
CA VAL A 203 21.32 23.25 16.16
C VAL A 203 20.30 23.28 17.30
N VAL A 204 19.03 23.02 16.99
CA VAL A 204 17.98 22.91 18.03
C VAL A 204 18.37 21.78 18.98
N GLY A 205 18.73 22.12 20.22
CA GLY A 205 19.18 21.16 21.24
C GLY A 205 20.69 21.12 21.51
N GLY A 206 21.53 21.91 20.84
CA GLY A 206 22.97 21.97 21.18
C GLY A 206 23.86 22.74 20.19
N GLN A 207 25.14 22.85 20.53
CA GLN A 207 26.19 23.28 19.60
C GLN A 207 26.89 22.04 19.05
N HIS A 208 26.92 21.91 17.73
CA HIS A 208 27.68 20.87 17.05
C HIS A 208 28.88 21.48 16.33
N GLN A 209 29.88 20.66 16.05
CA GLN A 209 31.07 21.06 15.30
C GLN A 209 31.18 20.17 14.07
N VAL A 210 31.58 20.77 12.95
CA VAL A 210 31.86 20.05 11.71
C VAL A 210 33.30 20.30 11.31
N MET A 211 34.00 19.26 10.87
CA MET A 211 35.35 19.35 10.32
C MET A 211 35.44 18.62 8.97
N ARG A 212 36.51 18.89 8.21
CA ARG A 212 36.78 18.18 6.95
C ARG A 212 36.81 16.66 7.12
N ALA A 213 37.36 16.16 8.24
CA ALA A 213 37.49 14.74 8.51
C ALA A 213 36.15 13.98 8.62
N ASP A 214 35.05 14.69 8.91
CA ASP A 214 33.70 14.11 8.97
C ASP A 214 33.17 13.74 7.56
N PHE A 215 33.73 14.35 6.51
CA PHE A 215 33.36 14.14 5.12
C PHE A 215 34.25 13.10 4.42
N ASN A 216 34.47 11.96 5.06
CA ASN A 216 35.24 10.86 4.48
C ASN A 216 34.39 10.00 3.51
N GLN A 217 35.00 9.38 2.51
CA GLN A 217 34.27 8.56 1.52
C GLN A 217 33.57 7.32 2.11
N SER A 218 33.68 7.07 3.41
CA SER A 218 33.05 5.94 4.11
C SER A 218 31.55 6.13 4.34
N LEU A 219 31.04 7.37 4.26
CA LEU A 219 29.64 7.68 4.58
C LEU A 219 28.83 7.96 3.32
N VAL A 220 27.80 7.16 3.08
CA VAL A 220 26.86 7.34 1.95
C VAL A 220 25.60 8.05 2.45
N LEU A 221 25.40 9.30 2.01
CA LEU A 221 24.16 10.02 2.26
C LEU A 221 23.06 9.55 1.31
N ALA A 222 22.02 8.90 1.86
CA ALA A 222 20.84 8.50 1.11
C ALA A 222 19.57 9.08 1.76
N PRO A 223 18.71 9.80 1.02
CA PRO A 223 17.43 10.24 1.54
C PRO A 223 16.56 9.03 1.91
N THR A 224 16.00 9.04 3.11
CA THR A 224 15.24 7.90 3.67
C THR A 224 13.79 7.80 3.16
N GLY A 225 13.30 8.81 2.43
CA GLY A 225 11.95 8.80 1.89
C GLY A 225 11.68 7.56 1.04
N ASN A 226 10.64 6.79 1.37
CA ASN A 226 10.22 5.66 0.56
C ASN A 226 9.22 6.15 -0.49
N GLY A 227 9.63 6.17 -1.76
CA GLY A 227 8.77 6.59 -2.87
C GLY A 227 7.63 5.62 -3.21
N LEU A 228 7.48 4.50 -2.50
CA LEU A 228 6.39 3.53 -2.68
C LEU A 228 5.28 3.68 -1.62
N LEU A 229 5.62 4.11 -0.39
CA LEU A 229 4.70 4.28 0.74
C LEU A 229 4.46 5.77 1.01
N SER A 230 4.24 6.54 -0.07
CA SER A 230 4.28 7.99 -0.01
C SER A 230 3.10 8.57 0.76
N THR A 231 1.93 7.93 0.72
CA THR A 231 0.72 8.51 1.30
C THR A 231 0.51 8.05 2.75
N SER A 232 0.02 8.97 3.59
CA SER A 232 -0.46 8.66 4.94
C SER A 232 -1.53 7.57 4.89
N THR A 233 -2.40 7.60 3.86
CA THR A 233 -3.45 6.61 3.63
C THR A 233 -2.92 5.19 3.50
N GLN A 234 -1.88 4.94 2.69
CA GLN A 234 -1.27 3.61 2.57
C GLN A 234 -0.70 3.14 3.91
N ARG A 235 0.01 4.02 4.63
CA ARG A 235 0.58 3.67 5.94
C ARG A 235 -0.50 3.32 6.96
N ILE A 236 -1.62 4.05 6.96
CA ILE A 236 -2.77 3.77 7.83
C ILE A 236 -3.40 2.42 7.49
N ALA A 237 -3.62 2.11 6.20
CA ALA A 237 -4.20 0.84 5.79
C ALA A 237 -3.34 -0.38 6.20
N HIS A 238 -2.01 -0.27 6.03
CA HIS A 238 -1.10 -1.32 6.51
C HIS A 238 -1.16 -1.52 8.03
N VAL A 239 -1.28 -0.42 8.79
CA VAL A 239 -1.44 -0.49 10.24
C VAL A 239 -2.77 -1.10 10.65
N GLN A 240 -3.86 -0.77 9.96
CA GLN A 240 -5.18 -1.36 10.20
C GLN A 240 -5.16 -2.87 9.96
N GLU A 241 -4.51 -3.34 8.90
CA GLU A 241 -4.37 -4.77 8.63
C GLU A 241 -3.46 -5.45 9.66
N LEU A 242 -2.34 -4.80 10.05
CA LEU A 242 -1.49 -5.31 11.13
C LEU A 242 -2.26 -5.46 12.44
N LEU A 243 -3.12 -4.50 12.78
CA LEU A 243 -3.98 -4.57 13.96
C LEU A 243 -4.96 -5.75 13.86
N LYS A 244 -5.56 -5.97 12.69
CA LYS A 244 -6.46 -7.11 12.44
C LYS A 244 -5.73 -8.47 12.52
N LEU A 245 -4.53 -8.58 11.98
CA LEU A 245 -3.72 -9.80 12.09
C LEU A 245 -3.32 -10.05 13.55
N SER A 246 -2.95 -8.99 14.27
CA SER A 246 -2.57 -9.08 15.68
C SER A 246 -3.74 -9.48 16.59
N SER A 247 -4.98 -9.12 16.23
CA SER A 247 -6.17 -9.55 16.98
C SER A 247 -6.57 -11.00 16.69
N GLN A 248 -6.26 -11.52 15.49
CA GLN A 248 -6.53 -12.92 15.14
C GLN A 248 -5.54 -13.89 15.78
N ALA A 249 -4.27 -13.49 15.93
CA ALA A 249 -3.21 -14.33 16.48
C ALA A 249 -2.36 -13.58 17.52
N PRO A 250 -2.94 -13.17 18.67
CA PRO A 250 -2.24 -12.36 19.67
C PRO A 250 -0.97 -13.02 20.22
N GLN A 251 -0.88 -14.36 20.19
CA GLN A 251 0.29 -15.10 20.63
C GLN A 251 1.53 -14.97 19.71
N LEU A 252 1.36 -14.51 18.46
CA LEU A 252 2.46 -14.35 17.51
C LEU A 252 3.06 -12.93 17.51
N PHE A 253 2.35 -11.96 18.08
CA PHE A 253 2.67 -10.55 17.99
C PHE A 253 2.83 -9.91 19.35
N ASP A 254 3.86 -9.07 19.52
CA ASP A 254 3.89 -8.11 20.61
C ASP A 254 2.87 -7.00 20.33
N LEU A 255 1.70 -7.11 20.98
CA LEU A 255 0.61 -6.15 20.84
C LEU A 255 1.07 -4.73 21.17
N LYS A 256 1.92 -4.55 22.19
CA LYS A 256 2.39 -3.22 22.60
C LYS A 256 3.23 -2.58 21.50
N ALA A 257 4.15 -3.34 20.91
CA ALA A 257 4.94 -2.87 19.77
C ALA A 257 4.05 -2.55 18.55
N VAL A 258 3.03 -3.36 18.28
CA VAL A 258 2.05 -3.12 17.19
C VAL A 258 1.30 -1.81 17.40
N TYR A 259 0.71 -1.60 18.57
CA TYR A 259 0.00 -0.36 18.89
C TYR A 259 0.94 0.86 18.90
N LYS A 260 2.18 0.72 19.40
CA LYS A 260 3.19 1.79 19.34
C LYS A 260 3.47 2.20 17.90
N ARG A 261 3.60 1.22 16.99
CA ARG A 261 3.78 1.46 15.54
C ARG A 261 2.55 2.13 14.92
N ALA A 262 1.35 1.77 15.36
CA ALA A 262 0.11 2.41 14.94
C ALA A 262 0.08 3.90 15.34
N CYS A 263 0.35 4.22 16.61
CA CYS A 263 0.39 5.59 17.11
C CYS A 263 1.44 6.44 16.38
N LYS A 264 2.65 5.91 16.14
CA LYS A 264 3.69 6.59 15.34
C LYS A 264 3.21 6.89 13.92
N THR A 265 2.49 5.96 13.31
CA THR A 265 2.00 6.11 11.93
C THR A 265 0.89 7.15 11.82
N LEU A 266 0.03 7.24 12.84
CA LEU A 266 -1.01 8.24 12.98
C LEU A 266 -0.49 9.62 13.43
N GLN A 267 0.82 9.75 13.68
CA GLN A 267 1.47 10.98 14.14
C GLN A 267 0.88 11.51 15.47
N ILE A 268 0.47 10.60 16.36
CA ILE A 268 0.03 10.96 17.70
C ILE A 268 1.26 11.41 18.51
N GLU A 269 1.21 12.61 19.06
CA GLU A 269 2.25 13.14 19.95
C GLU A 269 2.22 12.42 21.31
N ASN A 270 3.32 12.49 22.07
CA ASN A 270 3.41 11.95 23.42
C ASN A 270 3.01 10.45 23.55
N ILE A 271 3.51 9.61 22.64
CA ILE A 271 3.24 8.16 22.65
C ILE A 271 3.63 7.53 24.00
N GLU A 272 4.69 8.03 24.65
CA GLU A 272 5.15 7.53 25.94
C GLU A 272 4.19 7.88 27.11
N GLU A 273 3.33 8.90 26.96
CA GLU A 273 2.25 9.21 27.91
C GLU A 273 1.08 8.23 27.76
N ILE A 274 0.73 7.92 26.51
CA ILE A 274 -0.37 7.02 26.17
C ILE A 274 0.01 5.55 26.39
N MET A 275 1.30 5.23 26.23
CA MET A 275 1.84 3.89 26.33
C MET A 275 3.15 3.90 27.11
N PRO A 276 3.08 3.95 28.46
CA PRO A 276 4.27 4.01 29.29
C PRO A 276 5.16 2.78 29.07
N PRO A 277 6.49 2.90 29.22
CA PRO A 277 7.40 1.77 29.13
C PRO A 277 6.98 0.70 30.14
N GLN A 278 7.19 -0.57 29.76
CA GLN A 278 6.87 -1.67 30.66
C GLN A 278 7.82 -1.54 31.85
N GLN A 279 7.27 -1.34 33.05
CA GLN A 279 8.09 -1.33 34.26
C GLN A 279 8.74 -2.70 34.38
N GLU A 280 10.08 -2.72 34.40
CA GLU A 280 10.82 -3.89 34.82
C GLU A 280 10.39 -4.19 36.26
N ALA A 281 9.70 -5.32 36.43
CA ALA A 281 9.37 -5.79 37.76
C ALA A 281 10.68 -6.22 38.43
N LEU A 282 10.86 -5.77 39.66
CA LEU A 282 11.92 -6.26 40.52
C LEU A 282 11.40 -7.50 41.23
N PRO A 283 12.23 -8.54 41.43
CA PRO A 283 11.89 -9.65 42.32
C PRO A 283 11.76 -9.09 43.74
N LEU A 284 10.58 -9.21 44.33
CA LEU A 284 10.25 -8.63 45.64
C LEU A 284 9.84 -9.74 46.61
N ASP A 285 9.45 -9.37 47.83
CA ASP A 285 8.92 -10.33 48.79
C ASP A 285 7.50 -10.78 48.40
N PRO A 286 7.04 -11.98 48.81
CA PRO A 286 5.79 -12.56 48.32
C PRO A 286 4.55 -11.76 48.74
N VAL A 287 4.65 -10.97 49.83
CA VAL A 287 3.56 -10.11 50.30
C VAL A 287 3.43 -8.88 49.41
N THR A 288 4.55 -8.24 49.07
CA THR A 288 4.58 -7.12 48.12
C THR A 288 4.19 -7.58 46.72
N GLU A 289 4.58 -8.79 46.30
CA GLU A 289 4.16 -9.38 45.02
C GLU A 289 2.66 -9.66 44.98
N ASN A 290 2.05 -10.16 46.07
CA ASN A 290 0.58 -10.28 46.17
C ASN A 290 -0.12 -8.91 46.05
N MET A 291 0.42 -7.88 46.72
CA MET A 291 -0.11 -6.53 46.59
C MET A 291 0.02 -5.99 45.16
N ASN A 292 1.14 -6.27 44.49
CA ASN A 292 1.35 -5.90 43.09
C ASN A 292 0.41 -6.66 42.15
N ALA A 293 0.10 -7.92 42.44
CA ALA A 293 -0.89 -8.71 41.70
C ALA A 293 -2.28 -8.06 41.76
N VAL A 294 -2.69 -7.57 42.94
CA VAL A 294 -3.95 -6.82 43.11
C VAL A 294 -3.91 -5.48 42.35
N GLN A 295 -2.77 -4.80 42.33
CA GLN A 295 -2.58 -3.54 41.61
C GLN A 295 -2.39 -3.72 40.10
N GLY A 296 -2.38 -4.96 39.58
CA GLY A 296 -2.14 -5.26 38.16
C GLY A 296 -0.73 -4.92 37.68
N LYS A 297 0.24 -4.84 38.59
CA LYS A 297 1.65 -4.61 38.24
C LYS A 297 2.30 -5.93 37.82
N PRO A 298 3.27 -5.89 36.90
CA PRO A 298 4.00 -7.09 36.49
C PRO A 298 4.76 -7.70 37.67
N LEU A 299 4.89 -9.02 37.67
CA LEU A 299 5.62 -9.80 38.67
C LEU A 299 6.75 -10.57 37.97
N THR A 300 7.88 -10.73 38.66
CA THR A 300 9.08 -11.43 38.15
C THR A 300 9.68 -12.28 39.24
N VAL A 301 10.14 -13.47 38.88
CA VAL A 301 10.78 -14.40 39.80
C VAL A 301 12.28 -14.40 39.57
N ALA A 302 13.06 -14.36 40.65
CA ALA A 302 14.49 -14.54 40.62
C ALA A 302 14.91 -15.87 41.24
N ILE A 303 15.98 -16.46 40.69
CA ILE A 303 16.48 -17.80 41.07
C ILE A 303 16.92 -17.89 42.55
N TRP A 304 17.30 -16.76 43.16
CA TRP A 304 17.78 -16.74 44.55
C TRP A 304 16.64 -16.71 45.59
N GLN A 305 15.39 -16.48 45.17
CA GLN A 305 14.24 -16.45 46.09
C GLN A 305 13.91 -17.86 46.60
N ASP A 306 13.38 -17.95 47.82
CA ASP A 306 12.83 -19.21 48.33
C ASP A 306 11.48 -19.50 47.64
N HIS A 307 11.53 -20.35 46.62
CA HIS A 307 10.36 -20.65 45.79
C HIS A 307 9.30 -21.46 46.53
N GLU A 308 9.65 -22.34 47.47
CA GLU A 308 8.68 -23.11 48.27
C GLU A 308 7.88 -22.18 49.19
N ALA A 309 8.57 -21.24 49.86
CA ALA A 309 7.92 -20.24 50.70
C ALA A 309 7.00 -19.30 49.89
N HIS A 310 7.44 -18.85 48.70
CA HIS A 310 6.60 -18.04 47.81
C HIS A 310 5.35 -18.80 47.33
N LEU A 311 5.50 -20.08 46.95
CA LEU A 311 4.37 -20.91 46.52
C LEU A 311 3.31 -21.06 47.62
N ALA A 312 3.73 -21.23 48.87
CA ALA A 312 2.80 -21.32 50.00
C ALA A 312 2.01 -20.00 50.19
N VAL A 313 2.71 -18.86 50.15
CA VAL A 313 2.10 -17.53 50.37
C VAL A 313 1.20 -17.10 49.21
N HIS A 314 1.61 -17.30 47.95
CA HIS A 314 0.77 -17.04 46.79
C HIS A 314 -0.42 -17.99 46.72
N GLY A 315 -0.23 -19.26 47.08
CA GLY A 315 -1.30 -20.27 47.08
C GLY A 315 -2.42 -19.92 48.06
N GLN A 316 -2.07 -19.48 49.27
CA GLN A 316 -3.07 -19.01 50.23
C GLN A 316 -3.76 -17.72 49.75
N PHE A 317 -2.99 -16.76 49.24
CA PHE A 317 -3.56 -15.48 48.78
C PHE A 317 -4.48 -15.64 47.56
N ALA A 318 -4.14 -16.55 46.63
CA ALA A 318 -4.97 -16.85 45.46
C ALA A 318 -6.28 -17.55 45.82
N GLN A 319 -6.31 -18.34 46.90
CA GLN A 319 -7.57 -18.91 47.43
C GLN A 319 -8.45 -17.83 48.06
N GLU A 320 -7.86 -16.86 48.74
CA GLU A 320 -8.58 -15.76 49.38
C GLU A 320 -9.03 -14.68 48.37
N ASN A 321 -8.36 -14.55 47.22
CA ASN A 321 -8.63 -13.53 46.20
C ASN A 321 -8.79 -14.14 44.79
N PRO A 322 -9.99 -14.66 44.45
CA PRO A 322 -10.27 -15.35 43.19
C PRO A 322 -9.95 -14.52 41.94
N ASP A 323 -10.09 -13.20 42.02
CA ASP A 323 -9.86 -12.28 40.90
C ASP A 323 -8.38 -12.22 40.48
N THR A 324 -7.46 -12.42 41.43
CA THR A 324 -6.00 -12.43 41.16
C THR A 324 -5.43 -13.82 40.92
N ALA A 325 -6.25 -14.86 41.13
CA ALA A 325 -5.85 -16.26 40.99
C ALA A 325 -5.17 -16.59 39.64
N PRO A 326 -5.65 -16.17 38.46
CA PRO A 326 -4.99 -16.53 37.20
C PRO A 326 -3.59 -15.90 37.04
N THR A 327 -3.40 -14.65 37.46
CA THR A 327 -2.10 -13.97 37.44
C THR A 327 -1.12 -14.63 38.40
N LEU A 328 -1.57 -14.95 39.62
CA LEU A 328 -0.77 -15.65 40.61
C LEU A 328 -0.51 -17.10 40.22
N GLN A 329 -1.42 -17.78 39.52
CA GLN A 329 -1.20 -19.12 39.01
C GLN A 329 -0.05 -19.14 37.99
N ALA A 330 0.02 -18.14 37.11
CA ALA A 330 1.12 -17.98 36.15
C ALA A 330 2.45 -17.69 36.85
N HIS A 331 2.44 -16.82 37.86
CA HIS A 331 3.63 -16.52 38.69
C HIS A 331 4.08 -17.71 39.57
N MET A 332 3.14 -18.48 40.10
CA MET A 332 3.42 -19.74 40.80
C MET A 332 3.99 -20.80 39.84
N ALA A 333 3.57 -20.80 38.57
CA ALA A 333 4.14 -21.71 37.57
C ALA A 333 5.62 -21.40 37.30
N THR A 334 6.02 -20.13 37.26
CA THR A 334 7.44 -19.75 37.15
C THR A 334 8.23 -20.10 38.41
N HIS A 335 7.66 -19.90 39.62
CA HIS A 335 8.28 -20.39 40.86
C HIS A 335 8.48 -21.92 40.86
N ARG A 336 7.48 -22.71 40.41
CA ARG A 336 7.62 -24.16 40.30
C ARG A 336 8.72 -24.56 39.29
N ALA A 337 8.83 -23.83 38.18
CA ALA A 337 9.88 -24.08 37.19
C ALA A 337 11.28 -23.85 37.78
N TYR A 338 11.48 -22.75 38.50
CA TYR A 338 12.77 -22.47 39.15
C TYR A 338 13.04 -23.40 40.35
N ALA A 339 12.02 -23.76 41.13
CA ALA A 339 12.16 -24.75 42.20
C ALA A 339 12.60 -26.12 41.64
N TYR A 340 12.00 -26.55 40.53
CA TYR A 340 12.40 -27.77 39.83
C TYR A 340 13.83 -27.68 39.30
N GLN A 341 14.22 -26.53 38.73
CA GLN A 341 15.59 -26.29 38.29
C GLN A 341 16.59 -26.39 39.46
N LEU A 342 16.29 -25.78 40.60
CA LEU A 342 17.16 -25.82 41.80
C LEU A 342 17.27 -27.23 42.38
N GLN A 343 16.15 -27.96 42.44
CA GLN A 343 16.13 -29.36 42.89
C GLN A 343 16.99 -30.24 41.97
N MET A 344 16.91 -30.02 40.66
CA MET A 344 17.71 -30.75 39.69
C MET A 344 19.20 -30.40 39.79
N GLN A 345 19.55 -29.12 40.02
CA GLN A 345 20.94 -28.71 40.30
C GLN A 345 21.51 -29.36 41.57
N GLN A 346 20.72 -29.40 42.64
CA GLN A 346 21.13 -30.05 43.89
C GLN A 346 21.37 -31.56 43.72
N ALA A 347 20.53 -32.23 42.92
CA ALA A 347 20.66 -33.65 42.64
C ALA A 347 21.82 -33.97 41.68
N LEU A 348 22.11 -33.10 40.71
CA LEU A 348 23.23 -33.25 39.76
C LEU A 348 24.60 -32.85 40.35
N GLY A 349 24.62 -32.03 41.41
CA GLY A 349 25.84 -31.60 42.08
C GLY A 349 26.64 -30.51 41.33
N TYR A 350 26.09 -29.92 40.27
CA TYR A 350 26.66 -28.78 39.54
C TYR A 350 25.55 -27.82 39.08
N ALA A 351 25.90 -26.53 38.90
CA ALA A 351 24.96 -25.52 38.44
C ALA A 351 24.60 -25.74 36.97
N LEU A 352 23.30 -25.73 36.65
CA LEU A 352 22.83 -25.80 35.27
C LEU A 352 23.10 -24.44 34.60
N PRO A 353 23.67 -24.41 33.39
CA PRO A 353 23.91 -23.17 32.66
C PRO A 353 22.59 -22.44 32.37
N VAL A 354 22.64 -21.11 32.36
CA VAL A 354 21.50 -20.27 32.00
C VAL A 354 21.20 -20.48 30.51
N LEU A 355 19.92 -20.63 30.15
CA LEU A 355 19.42 -21.06 28.84
C LEU A 355 20.00 -20.32 27.62
N GLU A 356 20.58 -19.13 27.81
CA GLU A 356 21.08 -18.26 26.73
C GLU A 356 22.58 -18.46 26.43
N GLU A 357 23.37 -19.03 27.35
CA GLU A 357 24.84 -19.02 27.23
C GLU A 357 25.44 -20.30 26.62
N GLU A 358 24.73 -21.43 26.61
CA GLU A 358 25.34 -22.71 26.20
C GLU A 358 24.40 -23.64 25.41
N GLN A 359 24.32 -23.40 24.09
CA GLN A 359 23.59 -24.25 23.14
C GLN A 359 24.37 -25.48 22.65
N ASN A 360 25.47 -25.86 23.31
CA ASN A 360 26.29 -26.99 22.87
C ASN A 360 25.49 -28.31 22.99
N PRO A 361 25.25 -29.04 21.88
CA PRO A 361 24.43 -30.25 21.88
C PRO A 361 24.95 -31.36 22.81
N GLN A 362 26.26 -31.42 23.01
CA GLN A 362 26.89 -32.45 23.86
C GLN A 362 26.60 -32.22 25.34
N ILE A 363 26.63 -30.97 25.79
CA ILE A 363 26.33 -30.58 27.17
C ILE A 363 24.83 -30.73 27.44
N GLN A 364 23.98 -30.33 26.48
CA GLN A 364 22.53 -30.52 26.60
C GLN A 364 22.13 -31.99 26.69
N ASN A 365 22.77 -32.88 25.92
CA ASN A 365 22.53 -34.32 26.02
C ASN A 365 23.00 -34.91 27.36
N GLN A 366 24.12 -34.44 27.91
CA GLN A 366 24.57 -34.87 29.24
C GLN A 366 23.61 -34.42 30.34
N ILE A 367 23.10 -33.18 30.28
CA ILE A 367 22.08 -32.67 31.19
C ILE A 367 20.78 -33.48 31.06
N ALA A 368 20.34 -33.79 29.83
CA ALA A 368 19.13 -34.57 29.60
C ALA A 368 19.25 -36.02 30.14
N MET A 369 20.42 -36.66 30.00
CA MET A 369 20.67 -37.99 30.58
C MET A 369 20.66 -37.97 32.11
N GLY A 370 21.34 -37.00 32.74
CA GLY A 370 21.34 -36.86 34.19
C GLY A 370 19.96 -36.53 34.76
N ALA A 371 19.21 -35.65 34.09
CA ALA A 371 17.83 -35.33 34.45
C ALA A 371 16.89 -36.55 34.36
N ALA A 372 17.05 -37.39 33.34
CA ALA A 372 16.26 -38.61 33.17
C ALA A 372 16.54 -39.65 34.28
N GLU A 373 17.80 -39.81 34.68
CA GLU A 373 18.19 -40.74 35.75
C GLU A 373 17.61 -40.32 37.11
N ILE A 374 17.66 -39.02 37.43
CA ILE A 374 17.10 -38.46 38.67
C ILE A 374 15.57 -38.55 38.67
N THR A 375 14.92 -38.21 37.55
CA THR A 375 13.45 -38.28 37.44
C THR A 375 12.97 -39.74 37.57
N GLY A 376 13.71 -40.70 37.00
CA GLY A 376 13.44 -42.13 37.16
C GLY A 376 13.61 -42.63 38.59
N GLN A 377 14.61 -42.12 39.33
CA GLN A 377 14.79 -42.42 40.75
C GLN A 377 13.67 -41.83 41.61
N GLN A 378 13.26 -40.58 41.39
CA GLN A 378 12.16 -39.94 42.13
C GLN A 378 10.81 -40.66 41.93
N GLN A 379 10.50 -41.13 40.72
CA GLN A 379 9.32 -41.95 40.48
C GLN A 379 9.37 -43.30 41.22
N ALA A 380 10.56 -43.85 41.45
CA ALA A 380 10.74 -45.08 42.22
C ALA A 380 10.56 -44.87 43.74
N THR A 381 10.99 -43.73 44.29
CA THR A 381 10.81 -43.39 45.71
C THR A 381 9.38 -42.97 46.07
N GLN A 382 8.64 -42.37 45.13
CA GLN A 382 7.23 -41.99 45.36
C GLN A 382 6.30 -43.22 45.47
N ASN A 383 6.71 -44.37 44.93
CA ASN A 383 6.01 -45.65 45.06
C ASN A 383 6.28 -46.40 46.38
N GLN A 384 7.08 -45.86 47.30
CA GLN A 384 7.43 -46.52 48.57
C GLN A 384 6.94 -45.82 49.85
N SER A 385 6.10 -44.78 49.75
CA SER A 385 5.50 -44.11 50.91
C SER A 385 4.11 -44.70 51.24
N GLN A 386 4.07 -45.57 52.25
CA GLN A 386 2.94 -46.10 53.04
C GLN A 386 1.58 -46.42 52.35
N PRO A 387 1.11 -47.69 52.43
CA PRO A 387 -0.29 -48.01 52.15
C PRO A 387 -1.19 -47.48 53.28
N GLN A 388 -1.98 -46.45 53.01
CA GLN A 388 -3.20 -46.23 53.79
C GLN A 388 -4.19 -47.37 53.50
N PRO A 389 -5.03 -47.80 54.47
CA PRO A 389 -6.05 -48.80 54.22
C PRO A 389 -7.04 -48.23 53.20
N VAL A 390 -6.97 -48.73 51.98
CA VAL A 390 -7.85 -48.32 50.90
C VAL A 390 -9.18 -49.03 51.09
N ASP A 391 -10.25 -48.25 51.22
CA ASP A 391 -11.62 -48.73 51.16
C ASP A 391 -11.91 -49.26 49.74
N PRO A 392 -12.19 -50.57 49.54
CA PRO A 392 -12.25 -51.21 48.22
C PRO A 392 -13.27 -50.63 47.22
N ASN A 393 -14.22 -49.81 47.68
CA ASN A 393 -15.24 -49.19 46.81
C ASN A 393 -14.78 -47.91 46.11
N ALA A 394 -13.79 -47.18 46.64
CA ALA A 394 -13.34 -45.92 46.05
C ALA A 394 -12.48 -46.11 44.79
N VAL A 395 -11.69 -47.18 44.75
CA VAL A 395 -10.81 -47.51 43.62
C VAL A 395 -11.60 -48.00 42.40
N LEU A 396 -12.68 -48.76 42.62
CA LEU A 396 -13.54 -49.23 41.53
C LEU A 396 -14.31 -48.07 40.88
N MET A 397 -14.79 -47.11 41.69
CA MET A 397 -15.50 -45.94 41.18
C MET A 397 -14.55 -44.96 40.45
N ALA A 398 -13.31 -44.82 40.93
CA ALA A 398 -12.28 -44.04 40.24
C ALA A 398 -11.81 -44.69 38.92
N ASP A 399 -11.70 -46.02 38.86
CA ASP A 399 -11.32 -46.73 37.62
C ASP A 399 -12.46 -46.74 36.58
N ILE A 400 -13.72 -46.79 37.02
CA ILE A 400 -14.89 -46.60 36.15
C ILE A 400 -14.92 -45.16 35.61
N LYS A 401 -14.70 -44.15 36.46
CA LYS A 401 -14.69 -42.74 36.04
C LYS A 401 -13.52 -42.41 35.09
N ALA A 402 -12.34 -42.97 35.34
CA ALA A 402 -11.17 -42.84 34.45
C ALA A 402 -11.41 -43.51 33.09
N LYS A 403 -12.11 -44.65 33.05
CA LYS A 403 -12.52 -45.30 31.79
C LYS A 403 -13.60 -44.51 31.05
N GLU A 404 -14.55 -43.89 31.77
CA GLU A 404 -15.56 -43.02 31.17
C GLU A 404 -14.94 -41.75 30.59
N GLU A 405 -14.06 -41.07 31.32
CA GLU A 405 -13.31 -39.91 30.82
C GLU A 405 -12.41 -40.28 29.64
N GLY A 406 -11.72 -41.42 29.69
CA GLY A 406 -10.93 -41.94 28.58
C GLY A 406 -11.75 -42.25 27.32
N ASN A 407 -12.98 -42.74 27.48
CA ASN A 407 -13.89 -42.97 26.35
C ASN A 407 -14.48 -41.66 25.80
N GLN A 408 -14.77 -40.67 26.66
CA GLN A 408 -15.22 -39.35 26.24
C GLN A 408 -14.13 -38.59 25.47
N LEU A 409 -12.87 -38.66 25.93
CA LEU A 409 -11.75 -38.05 25.21
C LEU A 409 -11.53 -38.68 23.83
N LYS A 410 -11.66 -40.01 23.71
CA LYS A 410 -11.60 -40.69 22.41
C LYS A 410 -12.77 -40.32 21.51
N PHE A 411 -13.97 -40.13 22.06
CA PHE A 411 -15.12 -39.66 21.30
C PHE A 411 -14.93 -38.22 20.81
N ALA A 412 -14.42 -37.33 21.67
CA ALA A 412 -14.10 -35.96 21.32
C ALA A 412 -12.98 -35.88 20.26
N GLU A 413 -11.93 -36.70 20.37
CA GLU A 413 -10.86 -36.79 19.38
C GLU A 413 -11.37 -37.32 18.03
N ALA A 414 -12.24 -38.33 18.05
CA ALA A 414 -12.88 -38.85 16.84
C ALA A 414 -13.80 -37.81 16.18
N GLN A 415 -14.53 -37.04 16.97
CA GLN A 415 -15.37 -35.94 16.48
C GLN A 415 -14.54 -34.80 15.90
N LEU A 416 -13.42 -34.45 16.55
CA LEU A 416 -12.49 -33.44 16.06
C LEU A 416 -11.84 -33.88 14.75
N LYS A 417 -11.41 -35.16 14.66
CA LYS A 417 -10.88 -35.75 13.43
C LYS A 417 -11.91 -35.72 12.30
N ALA A 418 -13.16 -36.12 12.57
CA ALA A 418 -14.24 -36.05 11.60
C ALA A 418 -14.51 -34.61 11.12
N GLN A 419 -14.47 -33.61 12.01
CA GLN A 419 -14.60 -32.20 11.64
C GLN A 419 -13.42 -31.71 10.81
N THR A 420 -12.19 -32.07 11.17
CA THR A 420 -11.01 -31.69 10.37
C THR A 420 -10.99 -32.34 8.99
N GLU A 421 -11.46 -33.59 8.86
CA GLU A 421 -11.60 -34.26 7.58
C GLU A 421 -12.72 -33.64 6.73
N ALA A 422 -13.86 -33.32 7.33
CA ALA A 422 -14.95 -32.61 6.65
C ALA A 422 -14.50 -31.21 6.18
N PHE A 423 -13.78 -30.47 7.02
CA PHE A 423 -13.23 -29.16 6.67
C PHE A 423 -12.18 -29.26 5.56
N LYS A 424 -11.30 -30.26 5.62
CA LYS A 424 -10.31 -30.51 4.56
C LYS A 424 -10.97 -30.88 3.23
N ALA A 425 -12.04 -31.68 3.26
CA ALA A 425 -12.82 -32.03 2.07
C ALA A 425 -13.51 -30.79 1.48
N GLN A 426 -14.07 -29.91 2.32
CA GLN A 426 -14.68 -28.65 1.89
C GLN A 426 -13.65 -27.71 1.25
N LEU A 427 -12.47 -27.56 1.86
CA LEU A 427 -11.39 -26.75 1.31
C LEU A 427 -10.90 -27.28 -0.04
N GLN A 428 -10.79 -28.61 -0.19
CA GLN A 428 -10.42 -29.24 -1.46
C GLN A 428 -11.48 -29.03 -2.54
N PHE A 429 -12.77 -29.08 -2.17
CA PHE A 429 -13.87 -28.80 -3.08
C PHE A 429 -13.86 -27.34 -3.55
N GLU A 430 -13.66 -26.38 -2.65
CA GLU A 430 -13.52 -24.96 -3.01
C GLU A 430 -12.29 -24.69 -3.88
N MET A 431 -11.16 -25.34 -3.58
CA MET A 431 -9.95 -25.24 -4.40
C MET A 431 -10.16 -25.81 -5.81
N GLN A 432 -10.88 -26.93 -5.94
CA GLN A 432 -11.26 -27.47 -7.25
C GLN A 432 -12.20 -26.55 -8.00
N LYS A 433 -13.21 -25.98 -7.32
CA LYS A 433 -14.13 -25.02 -7.92
C LYS A 433 -13.40 -23.78 -8.45
N HIS A 434 -12.51 -23.19 -7.64
CA HIS A 434 -11.71 -22.05 -8.07
C HIS A 434 -10.76 -22.40 -9.22
N LYS A 435 -10.17 -23.59 -9.21
CA LYS A 435 -9.33 -24.05 -10.34
C LYS A 435 -10.14 -24.12 -11.64
N LEU A 436 -11.38 -24.60 -11.55
CA LEU A 436 -12.31 -24.70 -12.69
C LEU A 436 -12.75 -23.31 -13.19
N GLU A 437 -13.03 -22.37 -12.28
CA GLU A 437 -13.32 -20.96 -12.63
C GLU A 437 -12.12 -20.28 -13.32
N VAL A 438 -10.90 -20.50 -12.83
CA VAL A 438 -9.68 -19.98 -13.47
C VAL A 438 -9.46 -20.59 -14.85
N GLU A 439 -9.74 -21.88 -15.02
CA GLU A 439 -9.62 -22.57 -16.30
C GLU A 439 -10.67 -22.07 -17.32
N GLN A 440 -11.90 -21.79 -16.87
CA GLN A 440 -12.93 -21.15 -17.68
C GLN A 440 -12.52 -19.73 -18.11
N LEU A 441 -12.03 -18.91 -17.18
CA LEU A 441 -11.55 -17.55 -17.50
C LEU A 441 -10.38 -17.58 -18.49
N LEU A 442 -9.46 -18.54 -18.37
CA LEU A 442 -8.37 -18.73 -19.32
C LEU A 442 -8.88 -19.18 -20.70
N ALA A 443 -9.89 -20.03 -20.75
CA ALA A 443 -10.52 -20.45 -22.01
C ALA A 443 -11.25 -19.27 -22.69
N ASP A 444 -11.98 -18.47 -21.93
CA ASP A 444 -12.67 -17.28 -22.42
C ASP A 444 -11.70 -16.22 -22.93
N GLN A 445 -10.59 -15.99 -22.21
CA GLN A 445 -9.52 -15.10 -22.66
C GLN A 445 -8.86 -15.61 -23.94
N LYS A 446 -8.59 -16.91 -24.06
CA LYS A 446 -8.04 -17.51 -25.29
C LYS A 446 -9.01 -17.35 -26.46
N ASN A 447 -10.30 -17.59 -26.25
CA ASN A 447 -11.32 -17.41 -27.27
C ASN A 447 -11.45 -15.93 -27.69
N ALA A 448 -11.41 -15.00 -26.73
CA ALA A 448 -11.43 -13.56 -27.02
C ALA A 448 -10.20 -13.12 -27.84
N VAL A 449 -9.01 -13.60 -27.49
CA VAL A 449 -7.77 -13.33 -28.25
C VAL A 449 -7.84 -13.94 -29.65
N GLN A 450 -8.37 -15.17 -29.79
CA GLN A 450 -8.56 -15.83 -31.08
C GLN A 450 -9.51 -15.01 -31.99
N LEU A 451 -10.64 -14.55 -31.46
CA LEU A 451 -11.58 -13.67 -32.17
C LEU A 451 -10.94 -12.32 -32.53
N GLN A 452 -10.08 -11.78 -31.67
CA GLN A 452 -9.32 -10.56 -31.96
C GLN A 452 -8.29 -10.76 -33.08
N ILE A 453 -7.62 -11.92 -33.11
CA ILE A 453 -6.69 -12.29 -34.18
C ILE A 453 -7.45 -12.51 -35.50
N GLU A 454 -8.61 -13.16 -35.48
CA GLU A 454 -9.44 -13.36 -36.68
C GLU A 454 -9.99 -12.05 -37.22
N SER A 455 -10.50 -11.16 -36.36
CA SER A 455 -10.94 -9.82 -36.77
C SER A 455 -9.79 -8.97 -37.32
N MET A 456 -8.58 -9.07 -36.76
CA MET A 456 -7.38 -8.43 -37.32
C MET A 456 -6.97 -9.02 -38.68
N LYS A 457 -7.10 -10.34 -38.88
CA LYS A 457 -6.88 -10.97 -40.18
C LYS A 457 -7.89 -10.51 -41.23
N HIS A 458 -9.17 -10.44 -40.88
CA HIS A 458 -10.21 -9.92 -41.76
C HIS A 458 -10.01 -8.42 -42.08
N ALA A 459 -9.56 -7.61 -41.12
CA ALA A 459 -9.19 -6.22 -41.36
C ALA A 459 -7.97 -6.08 -42.29
N SER A 460 -6.99 -6.99 -42.19
CA SER A 460 -5.80 -6.99 -43.05
C SER A 460 -6.06 -7.44 -44.50
N MET A 461 -7.11 -8.25 -44.73
CA MET A 461 -7.52 -8.67 -46.08
C MET A 461 -8.39 -7.63 -46.81
N GLY A 462 -8.88 -6.59 -46.11
CA GLY A 462 -9.74 -5.54 -46.67
C GLY A 462 -9.00 -4.33 -47.27
N GLN A 463 -7.66 -4.30 -47.26
CA GLN A 463 -6.87 -3.21 -47.83
C GLN A 463 -5.84 -3.75 -48.82
N THR A 464 -6.22 -3.83 -50.09
CA THR A 464 -5.29 -3.80 -51.22
C THR A 464 -5.68 -2.66 -52.17
N PRO A 465 -4.71 -1.92 -52.75
CA PRO A 465 -4.99 -0.76 -53.57
C PRO A 465 -5.35 -1.16 -55.02
N VAL A 466 -6.23 -0.37 -55.62
CA VAL A 466 -6.69 -0.46 -57.00
C VAL A 466 -5.53 -0.20 -57.98
N ASP A 467 -5.37 -1.09 -58.98
CA ASP A 467 -4.75 -0.72 -60.27
C ASP A 467 -5.40 -1.45 -61.44
N HIS A 468 -5.40 -0.79 -62.60
CA HIS A 468 -6.15 -1.08 -63.82
C HIS A 468 -5.78 -2.39 -64.56
N SER A 469 -6.78 -3.09 -65.13
CA SER A 469 -6.97 -3.34 -66.58
C SER A 469 -7.73 -4.65 -66.89
N ASP A 470 -8.65 -4.56 -67.86
CA ASP A 470 -9.10 -5.56 -68.83
C ASP A 470 -9.81 -6.87 -68.41
N ASN A 471 -11.10 -6.87 -68.77
CA ASN A 471 -11.73 -7.75 -69.76
C ASN A 471 -12.07 -9.21 -69.41
N ASP A 472 -13.38 -9.47 -69.53
CA ASP A 472 -14.00 -10.60 -70.24
C ASP A 472 -14.55 -11.81 -69.45
N GLN A 473 -15.77 -12.19 -69.88
CA GLN A 473 -16.46 -13.49 -69.75
C GLN A 473 -17.14 -13.78 -68.40
N ARG A 474 -18.48 -13.73 -68.28
CA ARG A 474 -19.60 -14.47 -68.91
C ARG A 474 -20.13 -15.53 -67.94
N GLU A 475 -21.46 -15.56 -67.87
CA GLU A 475 -22.31 -16.73 -67.56
C GLU A 475 -22.23 -17.20 -66.08
N ASP A 476 -23.29 -17.46 -65.32
CA ASP A 476 -24.69 -17.70 -65.66
C ASP A 476 -25.53 -17.92 -64.37
N VAL A 477 -26.88 -17.92 -64.54
CA VAL A 477 -27.97 -18.48 -63.69
C VAL A 477 -28.49 -17.76 -62.40
N PRO A 478 -29.76 -17.98 -61.91
CA PRO A 478 -30.91 -17.11 -62.20
C PRO A 478 -31.86 -16.77 -61.00
N LEU A 479 -32.87 -15.94 -61.28
CA LEU A 479 -34.30 -15.95 -60.86
C LEU A 479 -34.75 -16.34 -59.43
N LEU A 480 -35.36 -15.34 -58.76
CA LEU A 480 -36.69 -15.30 -58.10
C LEU A 480 -37.14 -16.48 -57.18
N THR A 481 -37.25 -16.16 -55.87
CA THR A 481 -38.39 -16.23 -54.88
C THR A 481 -39.54 -17.26 -55.08
N PRO A 482 -40.49 -17.53 -54.13
CA PRO A 482 -40.80 -16.88 -52.84
C PRO A 482 -41.26 -17.81 -51.67
N ASN A 483 -41.62 -17.17 -50.54
CA ASN A 483 -42.70 -17.47 -49.58
C ASN A 483 -42.81 -18.81 -48.84
N GLU A 484 -42.90 -18.71 -47.51
CA GLU A 484 -44.01 -19.08 -46.60
C GLU A 484 -43.41 -18.96 -45.17
N GLY A 485 -43.94 -18.19 -44.21
CA GLY A 485 -45.32 -18.12 -43.76
C GLY A 485 -45.38 -18.76 -42.36
N GLU A 486 -46.07 -18.10 -41.43
CA GLU A 486 -46.52 -18.61 -40.11
C GLU A 486 -45.60 -18.45 -38.88
N GLU A 487 -45.65 -17.25 -38.29
CA GLU A 487 -46.45 -16.94 -37.09
C GLU A 487 -46.59 -18.01 -35.96
N VAL A 488 -46.33 -17.56 -34.71
CA VAL A 488 -47.21 -17.71 -33.51
C VAL A 488 -46.68 -18.45 -32.25
N TYR A 489 -46.66 -17.66 -31.16
CA TYR A 489 -46.83 -17.88 -29.70
C TYR A 489 -45.95 -18.87 -28.90
N GLY A 490 -45.25 -18.29 -27.90
CA GLY A 490 -45.58 -18.48 -26.47
C GLY A 490 -44.87 -19.62 -25.72
N GLN A 491 -44.03 -19.30 -24.74
CA GLN A 491 -44.39 -18.99 -23.34
C GLN A 491 -43.19 -18.34 -22.63
#